data_AF-A0A955IU96-F1
#
_entry.id   AF-A0A955IU96-F1
#
_cell.length_a   1.000
_cell.length_b   1.000
_cell.length_c   1.000
_cell.angle_alpha   90.00
_cell.angle_beta   90.00
_cell.angle_gamma   90.00
#
_symmetry.space_group_name_H-M   'P 1'
#
loop_
_entity.id
_entity.type
_entity.pdbx_description
1 polymer ?
#
loop_
_entity_poly.entity_id
_entity_poly.type
_entity_poly.pdbx_seq_one_letter_code
_entity_poly.pdbx_strand_id
1 'polypeptide(L)' 'DRFLSLKEPRTCAPDVNGDGLLDVFDVLAFLALIDASSPDADWTGDGVIDIFDLIAFLEAFDLGC' A
#
# COMPACT_ATOMS: atom_id res chain seq x y z
N ASP A 1 -8.01 20.89 26.36
CA ASP A 1 -8.45 21.22 24.98
C ASP A 1 -7.64 20.49 23.92
N ARG A 2 -8.34 19.62 23.18
CA ARG A 2 -8.12 19.21 21.78
C ARG A 2 -6.81 18.50 21.37
N PHE A 3 -6.47 17.38 22.02
CA PHE A 3 -5.41 16.43 21.60
C PHE A 3 -5.89 15.30 20.67
N LEU A 4 -7.10 15.42 20.10
CA LEU A 4 -7.59 14.49 19.08
C LEU A 4 -7.67 15.26 17.76
N SER A 5 -6.50 15.48 17.15
CA SER A 5 -6.47 15.54 15.70
C SER A 5 -6.81 14.13 15.25
N LEU A 6 -8.09 13.90 14.94
CA LEU A 6 -8.50 12.84 14.06
C LEU A 6 -7.68 13.08 12.79
N LYS A 7 -6.52 12.42 12.68
CA LYS A 7 -5.82 12.23 11.43
C LYS A 7 -6.85 11.43 10.65
N GLU A 8 -7.69 12.14 9.89
CA GLU A 8 -8.53 11.46 8.91
C GLU A 8 -7.61 10.49 8.20
N PRO A 9 -8.00 9.21 8.03
CA PRO A 9 -7.23 8.35 7.16
C PRO A 9 -7.29 9.06 5.81
N ARG A 10 -6.24 9.82 5.48
CA ARG A 10 -5.95 10.18 4.11
C ARG A 10 -5.72 8.82 3.52
N THR A 11 -6.76 8.29 2.89
CA THR A 11 -6.75 6.99 2.22
C THR A 11 -5.60 7.07 1.23
N CYS A 12 -4.47 6.52 1.63
CA CYS A 12 -3.27 6.46 0.84
C CYS A 12 -3.19 5.01 0.44
N ALA A 13 -3.57 4.72 -0.80
CA ALA A 13 -3.56 3.36 -1.30
C ALA A 13 -2.22 2.63 -1.04
N PRO A 14 -1.04 3.29 -1.18
CA PRO A 14 0.23 2.62 -0.90
C PRO A 14 0.61 2.53 0.60
N ASP A 15 -0.16 3.10 1.53
CA ASP A 15 -0.03 2.84 2.99
C ASP A 15 -0.71 1.50 3.32
N VAL A 16 -0.05 0.41 2.92
CA VAL A 16 -0.59 -0.95 3.01
C VAL A 16 -0.43 -1.56 4.40
N ASN A 17 0.46 -1.01 5.24
CA ASN A 17 0.59 -1.44 6.63
C ASN A 17 -0.42 -0.72 7.55
N GLY A 18 -0.99 0.41 7.10
CA GLY A 18 -2.07 1.15 7.76
C GLY A 18 -1.62 1.96 8.97
N ASP A 19 -0.32 2.27 9.11
CA ASP A 19 0.21 3.03 10.24
C ASP A 19 0.16 4.57 10.01
N GLY A 20 -0.23 4.99 8.80
CA GLY A 20 -0.37 6.39 8.44
C GLY A 20 0.95 7.07 8.06
N LEU A 21 2.03 6.32 7.87
CA LEU A 21 3.29 6.74 7.30
C LEU A 21 3.49 6.02 5.96
N LEU A 22 3.89 6.76 4.94
CA LEU A 22 4.28 6.15 3.67
C LEU A 22 5.80 5.99 3.66
N ASP A 23 6.30 4.78 3.90
CA ASP A 23 7.72 4.49 3.96
C ASP A 23 8.08 3.06 3.49
N VAL A 24 9.32 2.64 3.70
CA VAL A 24 9.80 1.33 3.23
C VAL A 24 9.06 0.15 3.85
N PHE A 25 8.43 0.32 5.02
CA PHE A 25 7.66 -0.74 5.66
C PHE A 25 6.39 -1.07 4.87
N ASP A 26 5.83 -0.14 4.09
CA ASP A 26 4.75 -0.43 3.14
C ASP A 26 5.22 -1.30 1.99
N VAL A 27 6.40 -1.03 1.44
CA VAL A 27 7.00 -1.87 0.40
C VAL A 27 7.21 -3.29 0.92
N LEU A 28 7.71 -3.44 2.15
CA LEU A 28 7.90 -4.75 2.78
C LEU A 28 6.58 -5.47 3.04
N ALA A 29 5.54 -4.75 3.48
CA ALA A 29 4.21 -5.30 3.66
C ALA A 29 3.61 -5.77 2.32
N PHE A 30 3.78 -4.99 1.24
CA PHE A 30 3.32 -5.36 -0.08
C PHE A 30 4.04 -6.62 -0.62
N LEU A 31 5.36 -6.73 -0.43
CA LEU A 31 6.10 -7.94 -0.79
C LEU A 31 5.63 -9.18 -0.02
N ALA A 32 5.19 -9.02 1.24
CA ALA A 32 4.59 -10.11 1.99
C ALA A 32 3.21 -10.52 1.44
N LEU A 33 2.43 -9.58 0.90
CA LEU A 33 1.18 -9.89 0.20
C LEU A 33 1.44 -10.70 -1.09
N ILE A 34 2.47 -10.34 -1.87
CA ILE A 34 2.90 -11.11 -3.05
C ILE A 34 3.33 -12.53 -2.66
N ASP A 35 4.20 -12.68 -1.65
CA ASP A 35 4.69 -13.99 -1.19
C ASP A 35 3.54 -14.90 -0.72
N ALA A 36 2.52 -14.31 -0.09
CA ALA A 36 1.31 -15.00 0.32
C ALA A 36 0.30 -15.26 -0.82
N SER A 37 0.56 -14.75 -2.04
CA SER A 37 -0.42 -14.72 -3.14
C SER A 37 -1.77 -14.14 -2.69
N SER A 38 -1.73 -13.09 -1.87
CA SER A 38 -2.94 -12.42 -1.36
C SER A 38 -3.65 -11.69 -2.51
N PRO A 39 -4.98 -11.78 -2.63
CA PRO A 39 -5.74 -10.97 -3.57
C PRO A 39 -5.52 -9.45 -3.41
N ASP A 40 -5.11 -9.01 -2.22
CA ASP A 40 -4.78 -7.60 -1.95
C ASP A 40 -3.50 -7.13 -2.69
N ALA A 41 -2.71 -8.08 -3.22
CA ALA A 41 -1.56 -7.80 -4.07
C ALA A 41 -1.92 -7.57 -5.54
N ASP A 42 -3.15 -7.85 -5.99
CA ASP A 42 -3.61 -7.62 -7.38
C ASP A 42 -3.93 -6.14 -7.60
N TRP A 43 -2.89 -5.36 -7.86
CA TRP A 43 -2.97 -3.91 -8.04
C TRP A 43 -3.28 -3.51 -9.48
N THR A 44 -3.04 -4.40 -10.43
CA THR A 44 -3.49 -4.22 -11.82
C THR A 44 -4.98 -4.55 -12.00
N GLY A 45 -5.54 -5.39 -11.11
CA GLY A 45 -6.93 -5.84 -11.15
C GLY A 45 -7.21 -6.86 -12.24
N ASP A 46 -6.18 -7.55 -12.75
CA ASP A 46 -6.30 -8.50 -13.86
C ASP A 46 -6.46 -9.96 -13.40
N GLY A 47 -6.41 -10.19 -12.09
CA GLY A 47 -6.55 -11.50 -11.46
C GLY A 47 -5.27 -12.34 -11.45
N VAL A 48 -4.12 -11.78 -11.85
CA VAL A 48 -2.80 -12.40 -11.81
C VAL A 48 -1.91 -11.59 -10.88
N ILE A 49 -1.33 -12.25 -9.88
CA ILE A 49 -0.33 -11.61 -9.00
C ILE A 49 1.04 -11.85 -9.61
N ASP A 50 1.65 -10.82 -10.20
CA ASP A 50 2.99 -10.88 -10.76
C ASP A 50 3.80 -9.57 -10.58
N ILE A 51 4.85 -9.40 -11.38
CA ILE A 51 5.74 -8.23 -11.27
C ILE A 51 5.04 -6.92 -11.67
N PHE A 52 3.99 -6.97 -12.49
CA PHE A 52 3.26 -5.79 -12.91
C PHE A 52 2.48 -5.16 -11.76
N ASP A 53 2.02 -5.95 -10.78
CA ASP A 53 1.42 -5.41 -9.55
C ASP A 53 2.44 -4.68 -8.68
N LEU A 54 3.65 -5.21 -8.58
CA LEU A 54 4.75 -4.51 -7.88
C LEU A 54 5.10 -3.19 -8.56
N ILE A 55 5.11 -3.16 -9.90
CA ILE A 55 5.35 -1.91 -10.64
C ILE A 55 4.22 -0.92 -10.37
N ALA A 56 2.95 -1.35 -10.46
CA ALA A 56 1.78 -0.50 -10.17
C ALA A 56 1.80 0.05 -8.73
N PHE A 57 2.19 -0.78 -7.76
CA PHE A 57 2.39 -0.36 -6.38
C PHE A 57 3.49 0.69 -6.25
N LEU A 58 4.66 0.46 -6.86
CA LEU A 58 5.78 1.40 -6.78
C LEU A 58 5.50 2.73 -7.49
N GLU A 59 4.74 2.73 -8.57
CA GLU A 59 4.27 3.96 -9.23
C GLU A 59 3.35 4.78 -8.31
N ALA A 60 2.41 4.13 -7.62
CA ALA A 60 1.58 4.81 -6.64
C ALA A 60 2.39 5.30 -5.43
N PHE A 61 3.36 4.51 -4.96
CA PHE A 61 4.25 4.87 -3.87
C PHE A 61 5.07 6.14 -4.19
N ASP A 62 5.60 6.25 -5.42
CA ASP A 62 6.36 7.43 -5.88
C ASP A 62 5.46 8.69 -6.00
N LEU A 63 4.18 8.50 -6.34
CA LEU A 63 3.18 9.58 -6.37
C LEU A 63 2.75 10.04 -4.96
N GLY A 64 2.89 9.18 -3.96
CA GLY A 64 2.64 9.49 -2.55
C GLY A 64 1.18 9.47 -2.11
N CYS A 65 0.92 10.18 -1.00
CA CYS A 65 -0.40 10.51 -0.44
C CYS A 65 -0.65 12.04 -0.51
#